data_AF-A0A3C1F2J0-F1
#
_entry.id   AF-A0A3C1F2J0-F1
#
_cell.length_a   1.000
_cell.length_b   1.000
_cell.length_c   1.000
_cell.angle_alpha   90.00
_cell.angle_beta   90.00
_cell.angle_gamma   90.00
#
_symmetry.space_group_name_H-M   'P 1'
#
loop_
_entity.id
_entity.type
_entity.pdbx_description
1 polymer ?
#
loop_
_entity_poly.entity_id
_entity_poly.type
_entity_poly.pdbx_seq_one_letter_code
_entity_poly.pdbx_strand_id
1 'polypeptide(L)'
;MRRQSLTVMLTWALMLGGATEASAKQAKPLPIEDAPLTFAPDVPPPITRKKPALVRVRLDASIREMPLDGDKTYAFWTFNDRVPGPL
;
A
#
# COMPACT_ATOMS: atom_id res chain seq x y z
N MET A 1 65.52 21.68 15.11
CA MET A 1 65.95 20.39 14.51
C MET A 1 64.73 19.50 14.32
N ARG A 2 64.60 18.89 13.12
CA ARG A 2 63.59 17.90 12.66
C ARG A 2 62.11 18.30 12.62
N ARG A 3 61.74 18.94 11.50
CA ARG A 3 60.41 18.88 10.88
C ARG A 3 60.14 17.43 10.48
N GLN A 4 59.19 16.76 11.13
CA GLN A 4 58.73 15.43 10.72
C GLN A 4 57.50 15.60 9.82
N SER A 5 57.81 15.64 8.52
CA SER A 5 57.13 14.99 7.41
C SER A 5 55.60 14.83 7.47
N LEU A 6 54.91 15.89 7.04
CA LEU A 6 53.47 15.95 6.70
C LEU A 6 53.07 15.12 5.46
N THR A 7 53.86 14.12 5.06
CA THR A 7 53.77 13.52 3.71
C THR A 7 53.13 12.12 3.68
N VAL A 8 52.78 11.52 4.82
CA VAL A 8 52.22 10.13 4.85
C VAL A 8 50.69 10.08 4.98
N MET A 9 50.02 11.24 5.03
CA MET A 9 48.56 11.32 5.17
C MET A 9 47.85 11.84 3.91
N LEU A 10 48.50 11.77 2.75
CA LEU A 10 47.95 12.21 1.45
C LEU A 10 47.82 11.06 0.43
N THR A 11 47.94 9.81 0.86
CA THR A 11 47.87 8.61 -0.01
C THR A 11 46.88 7.55 0.50
N TRP A 12 45.83 7.97 1.21
CA TRP A 12 44.64 7.13 1.49
C TRP A 12 43.31 7.82 1.12
N ALA A 13 43.34 8.89 0.34
CA ALA A 13 42.14 9.62 -0.08
C ALA A 13 41.59 9.19 -1.46
N LEU A 14 42.10 8.12 -2.07
CA LEU A 14 41.75 7.72 -3.44
C LEU A 14 40.94 6.42 -3.57
N MET A 15 40.38 5.87 -2.49
CA MET A 15 39.69 4.56 -2.55
C MET A 15 38.40 4.45 -1.71
N LEU A 16 37.58 5.51 -1.64
CA LEU A 16 36.18 5.39 -1.15
C LEU A 16 35.27 6.46 -1.80
N GLY A 17 35.31 6.56 -3.13
CA GLY A 17 34.43 7.44 -3.89
C GLY A 17 33.57 6.64 -4.85
N GLY A 18 32.46 6.07 -4.36
CA GLY A 18 31.55 5.30 -5.22
C GLY A 18 30.41 4.62 -4.48
N ALA A 19 29.74 5.31 -3.56
CA ALA A 19 28.37 4.92 -3.25
C ALA A 19 27.52 5.31 -4.46
N THR A 20 27.23 4.36 -5.35
CA THR A 20 26.24 4.56 -6.40
C THR A 20 24.88 4.70 -5.73
N GLU A 21 24.43 5.93 -5.52
CA GLU A 21 23.05 6.19 -5.15
C GLU A 21 22.18 5.70 -6.32
N ALA A 22 21.45 4.60 -6.09
CA ALA A 22 20.45 4.13 -7.02
C ALA A 22 19.41 5.24 -7.18
N SER A 23 19.47 5.97 -8.29
CA SER A 23 18.49 6.99 -8.64
C SER A 23 17.14 6.31 -8.85
N ALA A 24 16.31 6.30 -7.81
CA ALA A 24 14.93 5.87 -7.90
C ALA A 24 14.21 6.84 -8.84
N LYS A 25 13.99 6.40 -10.07
CA LYS A 25 13.23 7.13 -11.09
C LYS A 25 11.87 7.50 -10.49
N GLN A 26 11.62 8.79 -10.28
CA GLN A 26 10.37 9.28 -9.71
C GLN A 26 9.20 8.86 -10.61
N ALA A 27 8.37 7.95 -10.11
CA ALA A 27 7.21 7.45 -10.85
C ALA A 27 6.13 8.53 -10.92
N LYS A 28 5.55 8.72 -12.11
CA LYS A 28 4.42 9.64 -12.30
C LYS A 28 3.25 9.18 -11.41
N PRO A 29 2.61 10.08 -10.64
CA PRO A 29 1.48 9.70 -9.80
C PRO A 29 0.32 9.16 -10.64
N LEU A 30 -0.27 8.07 -10.16
CA LEU A 30 -1.42 7.42 -10.80
C LEU A 30 -2.71 8.22 -10.51
N PRO A 31 -3.68 8.25 -11.43
CA PRO A 31 -5.01 8.78 -11.13
C PRO A 31 -5.66 7.98 -10.00
N ILE A 32 -6.33 8.66 -9.08
CA ILE A 32 -7.02 8.05 -7.93
C ILE A 32 -8.50 7.86 -8.28
N GLU A 33 -9.03 6.66 -8.07
CA GLU A 33 -10.43 6.30 -8.31
C GLU A 33 -11.01 5.67 -7.05
N ASP A 34 -12.26 5.94 -6.69
CA ASP A 34 -12.93 5.23 -5.59
C ASP A 34 -13.53 3.91 -6.10
N ALA A 35 -13.41 2.83 -5.31
CA ALA A 35 -13.94 1.53 -5.67
C ALA A 35 -15.48 1.51 -5.69
N PRO A 36 -16.12 1.04 -6.77
CA PRO A 36 -17.57 0.87 -6.84
C PRO A 36 -17.99 -0.41 -6.11
N LEU A 37 -18.03 -0.34 -4.78
CA LEU A 37 -18.39 -1.48 -3.93
C LEU A 37 -19.86 -1.89 -4.13
N THR A 38 -20.09 -3.20 -4.26
CA THR A 38 -21.42 -3.82 -4.35
C THR A 38 -21.59 -4.89 -3.29
N PHE A 39 -22.80 -5.42 -3.10
CA PHE A 39 -23.05 -6.45 -2.10
C PHE A 39 -23.73 -7.65 -2.73
N ALA A 40 -23.44 -8.84 -2.21
CA ALA A 40 -23.99 -10.07 -2.75
C ALA A 40 -25.54 -10.03 -2.80
N PRO A 41 -26.14 -10.58 -3.87
CA PRO A 41 -25.49 -11.31 -4.97
C PRO A 41 -24.95 -10.44 -6.12
N ASP A 42 -25.04 -9.11 -6.02
CA ASP A 42 -24.63 -8.20 -7.07
C ASP A 42 -23.10 -8.13 -7.23
N VAL A 43 -22.65 -7.72 -8.42
CA VAL A 43 -21.23 -7.57 -8.76
C VAL A 43 -20.94 -6.15 -9.27
N PRO A 44 -19.72 -5.62 -9.07
CA PRO A 44 -19.32 -4.33 -9.62
C PRO A 44 -19.32 -4.35 -11.15
N PRO A 45 -19.51 -3.19 -11.79
CA PRO A 45 -19.45 -3.09 -13.25
C PRO A 45 -18.05 -3.44 -13.79
N PRO A 46 -17.96 -3.93 -15.04
CA PRO A 46 -16.68 -4.20 -15.68
C PRO A 46 -15.77 -2.97 -15.75
N ILE A 47 -14.47 -3.19 -15.56
CA ILE A 47 -13.45 -2.13 -15.64
C ILE A 47 -13.28 -1.66 -17.09
N THR A 48 -13.48 -0.36 -17.34
CA THR A 48 -13.32 0.24 -18.68
C THR A 48 -11.98 0.95 -18.90
N ARG A 49 -11.26 1.32 -17.82
CA ARG A 49 -9.97 2.04 -17.90
C ARG A 49 -8.92 1.23 -18.67
N LYS A 50 -8.03 1.94 -19.38
CA LYS A 50 -6.94 1.35 -20.20
C LYS A 50 -5.55 1.59 -19.62
N LYS A 51 -5.45 2.30 -18.50
CA LYS A 51 -4.19 2.62 -17.81
C LYS A 51 -4.34 2.29 -16.31
N PRO A 52 -3.22 2.05 -15.60
CA PRO A 52 -3.27 1.82 -14.15
C PRO A 52 -3.83 3.03 -13.39
N ALA A 53 -4.50 2.77 -12.28
CA ALA A 53 -5.04 3.74 -11.35
C ALA A 53 -4.80 3.26 -9.91
N LEU A 54 -4.72 4.20 -8.97
CA LEU A 54 -4.74 3.91 -7.54
C LEU A 54 -6.21 3.84 -7.11
N VAL A 55 -6.72 2.62 -6.92
CA VAL A 55 -8.11 2.42 -6.50
C VAL A 55 -8.21 2.47 -4.99
N ARG A 56 -8.92 3.47 -4.47
CA ARG A 56 -9.14 3.67 -3.05
C ARG A 56 -10.39 2.90 -2.61
N VAL A 57 -10.21 1.99 -1.66
CA VAL A 57 -11.27 1.18 -1.07
C VAL A 57 -11.51 1.66 0.36
N ARG A 58 -12.77 1.90 0.72
CA ARG A 58 -13.17 2.26 2.08
C ARG A 58 -14.02 1.13 2.67
N LEU A 59 -13.47 0.45 3.66
CA LEU A 59 -14.15 -0.61 4.41
C LEU A 59 -14.27 -0.22 5.87
N ASP A 60 -15.39 -0.58 6.48
CA ASP A 60 -15.61 -0.47 7.92
C ASP A 60 -15.79 -1.86 8.51
N ALA A 61 -15.13 -2.13 9.63
CA ALA A 61 -15.21 -3.43 10.31
C ALA A 61 -16.11 -3.30 11.55
N SER A 62 -17.16 -4.10 11.61
CA SER A 62 -18.15 -4.02 12.68
C SER A 62 -18.63 -5.40 13.11
N ILE A 63 -19.11 -5.48 14.35
CA ILE A 63 -19.81 -6.65 14.87
C ILE A 63 -21.32 -6.39 14.79
N ARG A 64 -22.07 -7.30 14.16
CA ARG A 64 -23.53 -7.19 14.01
C ARG A 64 -24.22 -8.46 14.49
N GLU A 65 -25.17 -8.31 15.40
CA GLU A 65 -26.10 -9.40 15.73
C GLU A 65 -27.10 -9.56 14.60
N MET A 66 -27.10 -10.72 13.95
CA MET A 66 -27.99 -11.05 12.84
C MET A 66 -28.56 -12.47 12.98
N PRO A 67 -29.70 -12.79 12.35
CA PRO A 67 -30.20 -14.16 12.29
C PRO A 67 -29.23 -15.06 11.53
N LEU A 68 -28.96 -16.24 12.09
CA LEU A 68 -28.18 -17.28 11.43
C LEU A 68 -29.09 -18.40 10.91
N ASP A 69 -30.04 -18.84 11.73
CA ASP A 69 -30.96 -19.95 11.41
C ASP A 69 -32.20 -19.89 12.31
N GLY A 70 -33.38 -19.72 11.72
CA GLY A 70 -34.64 -19.59 12.46
C GLY A 70 -34.63 -18.39 13.42
N ASP A 71 -34.78 -18.68 14.70
CA ASP A 71 -34.74 -17.72 15.82
C ASP A 71 -33.32 -17.54 16.42
N LYS A 72 -32.31 -18.26 15.92
CA LYS A 72 -30.94 -18.16 16.42
C LYS A 72 -30.25 -16.94 15.83
N THR A 73 -29.68 -16.11 16.69
CA THR A 73 -28.82 -14.99 16.31
C THR A 73 -27.36 -15.30 16.59
N TYR A 74 -26.47 -14.64 15.85
CA TYR A 74 -25.04 -14.68 16.09
C TYR A 74 -24.42 -13.30 15.90
N ALA A 75 -23.34 -13.01 16.63
CA ALA A 75 -22.57 -11.78 16.49
C ALA A 75 -21.54 -11.95 15.36
N PHE A 76 -21.93 -11.58 14.14
CA PHE A 76 -21.07 -11.69 12.97
C PHE A 76 -20.04 -10.56 12.95
N TRP A 77 -18.82 -10.91 12.56
CA TRP A 77 -17.82 -9.91 12.17
C TRP A 77 -17.99 -9.62 10.70
N THR A 78 -18.20 -8.35 10.37
CA THR A 78 -18.65 -7.92 9.05
C THR A 78 -17.73 -6.85 8.48
N PHE A 79 -17.80 -6.69 7.16
CA PHE A 79 -17.37 -5.46 6.50
C PHE A 79 -18.59 -4.72 5.98
N ASN A 80 -18.68 -3.43 6.29
CA ASN A 80 -19.79 -2.56 5.95
C ASN A 80 -21.15 -3.16 6.36
N ASP A 81 -21.20 -3.72 7.57
CA ASP A 81 -22.40 -4.27 8.22
C ASP A 81 -23.08 -5.45 7.50
N ARG A 82 -22.38 -6.12 6.56
CA ARG A 82 -22.93 -7.24 5.77
C ARG A 82 -22.03 -8.47 5.75
N VAL A 83 -22.67 -9.63 5.56
CA VAL A 83 -22.02 -10.93 5.31
C VAL A 83 -22.60 -11.52 4.02
N PRO A 84 -21.78 -11.76 2.98
CA PRO A 84 -20.38 -11.38 2.90
C PRO A 84 -20.19 -9.84 2.90
N GLY A 85 -18.97 -9.40 3.14
CA GLY A 85 -18.58 -8.00 2.91
C GLY A 85 -18.74 -7.60 1.44
N PRO A 86 -18.67 -6.30 1.12
CA PRO A 86 -18.85 -5.84 -0.24
C PRO A 86 -17.73 -6.31 -1.18
N LEU A 87 -18.08 -6.48 -2.45
CA LEU A 87 -17.18 -6.81 -3.56
C LEU A 87 -16.79 -5.56 -4.34
#